data_AF-A0A543JEX5-F1
#
_entry.id   AF-A0A543JEX5-F1
#
_cell.length_a   1.000
_cell.length_b   1.000
_cell.length_c   1.000
_cell.angle_alpha   90.00
_cell.angle_beta   90.00
_cell.angle_gamma   90.00
#
_symmetry.space_group_name_H-M   'P 1'
#
loop_
_entity.id
_entity.type
_entity.pdbx_description
1 polymer ?
#
loop_
_entity_poly.entity_id
_entity_poly.type
_entity_poly.pdbx_seq_one_letter_code
_entity_poly.pdbx_strand_id
1 'polypeptide(L)' 'MDVTYLRAEASMAFPRGRLLAVRGGKLWVLAPDGWDPVGGPRPEGARPISREDAVRWCRFEGFGPDVLDAVPLPG' A
#
# COMPACT_ATOMS: atom_id res chain seq x y z
N MET A 1 1.69 16.75 3.12
CA MET A 1 1.17 15.50 3.73
C MET A 1 1.94 14.34 3.14
N ASP A 2 2.88 13.82 3.91
CA ASP A 2 3.71 12.69 3.51
C ASP A 2 2.90 11.39 3.50
N VAL A 3 3.26 10.50 2.58
CA VAL A 3 2.69 9.17 2.44
C VAL A 3 3.69 8.16 2.96
N THR A 4 3.26 7.29 3.86
CA THR A 4 4.07 6.16 4.35
C THR A 4 3.60 4.88 3.70
N TYR A 5 4.48 4.21 2.96
CA TYR A 5 4.17 2.90 2.37
C TYR A 5 4.49 1.78 3.35
N LEU A 6 3.66 0.74 3.35
CA LEU A 6 3.85 -0.45 4.16
C LEU A 6 3.66 -1.71 3.32
N ARG A 7 4.35 -2.76 3.73
CA ARG A 7 4.17 -4.12 3.21
C ARG A 7 3.42 -4.94 4.24
N ALA A 8 2.23 -5.42 3.90
CA ALA A 8 1.53 -6.41 4.73
C ALA A 8 2.24 -7.76 4.66
N GLU A 9 1.99 -8.62 5.66
CA GLU A 9 2.52 -9.97 5.66
C GLU A 9 1.99 -10.79 4.46
N ALA A 10 2.83 -11.68 3.95
CA ALA A 10 2.41 -12.63 2.93
C ALA A 10 1.37 -13.60 3.50
N SER A 11 0.34 -13.89 2.72
CA SER A 11 -0.69 -14.88 3.06
C SER A 11 -0.93 -15.82 1.88
N MET A 12 -1.69 -16.90 2.10
CA MET A 12 -2.05 -17.82 1.02
C MET A 12 -2.77 -17.12 -0.16
N ALA A 13 -3.56 -16.08 0.13
CA ALA A 13 -4.25 -15.30 -0.90
C ALA A 13 -3.36 -14.20 -1.52
N PHE A 14 -2.33 -13.75 -0.79
CA PHE A 14 -1.40 -12.70 -1.23
C PHE A 14 0.03 -13.15 -0.93
N PRO A 15 0.64 -14.01 -1.76
CA PRO A 15 1.91 -14.68 -1.45
C PRO A 15 3.08 -13.74 -1.19
N ARG A 16 2.97 -12.47 -1.60
CA ARG A 16 3.99 -11.44 -1.34
C ARG A 16 3.55 -10.44 -0.29
N GLY A 17 2.30 -10.48 0.14
CA GLY A 17 1.61 -9.44 0.92
C GLY A 17 0.88 -8.43 0.03
N ARG A 18 0.21 -7.47 0.65
CA ARG A 18 -0.40 -6.32 -0.03
C ARG A 18 0.43 -5.06 0.19
N LEU A 19 0.39 -4.16 -0.79
CA LEU A 19 0.92 -2.81 -0.60
C LEU A 19 -0.13 -1.96 0.11
N LEU A 20 0.30 -1.31 1.18
CA LEU A 20 -0.51 -0.39 1.94
C LEU A 20 0.12 1.01 1.90
N ALA A 21 -0.71 2.03 2.10
CA ALA A 21 -0.26 3.40 2.29
C ALA A 21 -0.98 4.03 3.49
N VAL A 22 -0.27 4.84 4.25
CA VAL A 22 -0.84 5.69 5.29
C VAL A 22 -0.69 7.13 4.85
N ARG A 23 -1.81 7.85 4.77
CA ARG A 23 -1.85 9.27 4.43
C ARG A 23 -2.82 10.01 5.36
N GLY A 24 -2.29 10.95 6.14
CA GLY A 24 -3.02 11.70 7.17
C GLY A 24 -3.84 10.81 8.11
N GLY A 25 -3.22 9.75 8.63
CA GLY A 25 -3.84 8.83 9.59
C GLY A 25 -4.80 7.81 8.99
N LYS A 26 -5.18 7.91 7.71
CA LYS A 26 -5.99 6.91 7.01
C LYS A 26 -5.11 5.85 6.36
N LEU A 27 -5.52 4.59 6.49
CA LEU A 27 -4.88 3.44 5.87
C LEU A 27 -5.57 3.11 4.55
N TRP A 28 -4.77 2.83 3.53
CA TRP A 28 -5.19 2.47 2.18
C TRP A 28 -4.53 1.17 1.78
N VAL A 29 -5.21 0.35 0.99
CA VAL A 29 -4.66 -0.85 0.36
C VAL A 29 -4.70 -0.70 -1.15
N LEU A 30 -3.64 -1.11 -1.82
CA LEU A 30 -3.62 -1.13 -3.28
C LEU A 30 -4.36 -2.38 -3.77
N ALA A 31 -5.52 -2.14 -4.35
CA ALA A 31 -6.37 -3.09 -5.07
C ALA A 31 -6.13 -2.97 -6.60
N PRO A 32 -6.65 -3.90 -7.42
CA PRO A 32 -6.47 -3.87 -8.87
C PRO A 32 -7.01 -2.60 -9.57
N ASP A 33 -8.04 -1.98 -9.01
CA ASP A 33 -8.71 -0.77 -9.50
C ASP A 33 -8.19 0.52 -8.87
N GLY A 34 -7.37 0.44 -7.82
CA GLY A 34 -6.76 1.59 -7.19
C GLY A 34 -6.62 1.45 -5.67
N TRP A 35 -6.62 2.57 -4.97
CA TRP A 35 -6.48 2.60 -3.51
C TRP A 35 -7.82 2.52 -2.82
N ASP A 36 -8.04 1.43 -2.08
CA ASP A 36 -9.21 1.25 -1.25
C ASP A 36 -8.94 1.66 0.20
N PRO A 37 -9.85 2.40 0.85
CA PRO A 37 -9.73 2.69 2.27
C PRO A 37 -9.90 1.41 3.07
N VAL A 38 -8.96 1.16 3.99
CA VAL A 38 -9.06 0.03 4.92
C VAL A 38 -9.53 0.55 6.26
N GLY A 39 -10.67 0.05 6.72
CA GLY A 39 -11.13 0.26 8.08
C GLY A 39 -10.28 -0.51 9.08
N GLY A 40 -9.95 0.12 10.20
CA GLY A 40 -9.27 -0.54 11.33
C GLY A 40 -7.77 -0.22 11.44
N PRO A 41 -7.11 -0.83 12.43
CA PRO A 41 -5.70 -0.58 12.71
C PRO A 41 -4.80 -1.15 11.61
N ARG A 42 -3.57 -0.65 11.55
CA ARG A 42 -2.52 -1.21 10.69
C ARG A 42 -2.40 -2.72 10.95
N PRO A 43 -2.44 -3.58 9.91
CA PRO A 43 -2.34 -5.03 10.08
C PRO A 43 -1.10 -5.41 10.89
N GLU A 44 -1.25 -6.37 11.79
CA GLU A 44 -0.12 -6.96 12.51
C GLU A 44 0.88 -7.53 11.50
N GLY A 45 2.17 -7.29 11.74
CA GLY A 45 3.23 -7.67 10.80
C GLY A 45 3.46 -6.70 9.64
N ALA A 46 2.61 -5.70 9.40
CA ALA A 46 2.85 -4.74 8.33
C ALA A 46 4.09 -3.87 8.63
N ARG A 47 5.08 -3.87 7.74
CA ARG A 47 6.34 -3.13 7.92
C ARG A 47 6.44 -1.94 6.99
N PRO A 48 6.95 -0.79 7.46
CA PRO A 48 7.24 0.33 6.58
C PRO A 48 8.29 -0.07 5.54
N ILE A 49 8.08 0.38 4.30
CA ILE A 49 9.00 0.17 3.20
C ILE A 49 9.34 1.50 2.54
N SER A 50 10.48 1.56 1.86
CA SER A 50 10.84 2.73 1.08
C SER A 50 9.90 2.91 -0.12
N ARG A 51 9.84 4.13 -0.66
CA ARG A 51 9.13 4.36 -1.93
C ARG A 51 9.71 3.53 -3.07
N GLU A 52 11.02 3.32 -3.11
CA GLU A 52 11.68 2.48 -4.11
C GLU A 52 11.23 1.01 -4.02
N ASP A 53 11.08 0.48 -2.81
CA ASP A 53 10.52 -0.85 -2.58
C ASP A 53 9.07 -0.95 -3.04
N ALA A 54 8.27 0.09 -2.78
CA ALA A 54 6.90 0.18 -3.26
C ALA A 54 6.86 0.18 -4.80
N VAL A 55 7.75 0.93 -5.47
CA VAL A 55 7.86 0.91 -6.95
C VAL A 55 8.23 -0.48 -7.46
N ARG A 56 9.20 -1.15 -6.83
CA ARG A 56 9.59 -2.52 -7.20
C ARG A 56 8.43 -3.48 -7.04
N TRP A 57 7.64 -3.34 -5.98
CA TRP A 57 6.45 -4.14 -5.78
C TRP A 57 5.40 -3.89 -6.86
N CYS A 58 5.08 -2.63 -7.13
CA CYS A 58 4.11 -2.26 -8.17
C CYS A 58 4.49 -2.87 -9.52
N ARG A 59 5.75 -2.71 -9.94
CA ARG A 59 6.25 -3.30 -11.20
C ARG A 59 6.10 -4.82 -11.24
N PHE A 60 6.35 -5.50 -10.13
CA PHE A 60 6.25 -6.95 -10.06
C PHE A 60 4.81 -7.44 -10.23
N GLU A 61 3.84 -6.74 -9.62
CA GLU A 61 2.41 -7.09 -9.71
C GLU A 61 1.73 -6.53 -10.97
N GLY A 62 2.48 -5.80 -11.82
CA GLY A 62 1.96 -5.21 -13.05
C GLY A 62 1.31 -3.82 -12.89
N PHE A 63 1.44 -3.18 -11.72
CA PHE A 63 1.02 -1.80 -11.53
C PHE A 63 2.07 -0.81 -12.04
N GLY A 64 1.59 0.31 -12.60
CA GLY A 64 2.42 1.47 -12.89
C GLY A 64 2.92 2.16 -11.61
N PRO A 65 4.11 2.78 -11.62
CA PRO A 65 4.66 3.48 -10.45
C PRO A 65 3.86 4.73 -10.05
N ASP A 66 3.12 5.31 -11.00
CA ASP A 66 2.22 6.46 -10.84
C ASP A 66 1.10 6.19 -9.84
N VAL A 67 0.72 4.92 -9.63
CA VAL A 67 -0.27 4.54 -8.63
C VAL A 67 0.16 4.98 -7.23
N LEU A 68 1.46 5.06 -6.95
CA LEU A 68 1.98 5.52 -5.65
C LEU A 68 1.68 6.99 -5.37
N ASP A 69 1.48 7.79 -6.42
CA ASP A 69 1.13 9.22 -6.33
C ASP A 69 -0.38 9.44 -6.28
N ALA A 70 -1.16 8.42 -6.62
CA ALA A 70 -2.62 8.42 -6.61
C ALA A 70 -3.25 8.08 -5.25
N VAL A 71 -2.45 7.96 -4.18
CA VAL A 71 -2.97 7.69 -2.81
C VAL A 71 -3.93 8.81 -2.42
N PRO A 72 -5.22 8.56 -2.15
CA PRO A 72 -6.20 9.62 -1.94
C PRO A 72 -5.88 10.49 -0.72
N LEU A 73 -6.26 11.78 -0.80
CA LEU A 73 -6.20 12.68 0.35
C LEU A 73 -7.24 12.26 1.39
N PRO A 74 -6.94 12.36 2.70
CA PRO A 74 -7.95 12.20 3.72
C PRO A 74 -8.93 13.38 3.61
N GLY A 75 -10.11 13.12 3.02
CA GLY A 75 -11.27 14.01 3.13
C GLY A 75 -11.84 14.07 4.53
#